data_AF-A0A9P7E284-F1
#
_entry.id   AF-A0A9P7E284-F1
#
_cell.length_a   1.000
_cell.length_b   1.000
_cell.length_c   1.000
_cell.angle_alpha   90.00
_cell.angle_beta   90.00
_cell.angle_gamma   90.00
#
_symmetry.space_group_name_H-M   'P 1'
#
loop_
_entity.id
_entity.type
_entity.pdbx_description
1 polymer ?
#
loop_
_entity_poly.entity_id
_entity_poly.type
_entity_poly.pdbx_seq_one_letter_code
_entity_poly.pdbx_strand_id
1 'polypeptide(L)'
;MHADDADNFLNLAAALKIILGWSISDADIPQAKELLNKYLLRFLEVHLKHVKPSHHWVTHIFEQLENYDPVYSFWTFLFEHLNKVLKSYSTNTVAQKTVHMF
;
A
#
# COMPACT_ATOMS: atom_id res chain seq x y z
N MET A 1 -10.59 -23.04 3.84
CA MET A 1 -10.88 -22.13 2.71
C MET A 1 -12.38 -22.24 2.47
N HIS A 2 -13.10 -21.15 2.66
CA HIS A 2 -14.53 -21.06 2.36
C HIS A 2 -14.74 -21.19 0.84
N ALA A 3 -15.87 -21.72 0.41
CA ALA A 3 -16.13 -21.95 -1.03
C ALA A 3 -16.03 -20.65 -1.85
N ASP A 4 -16.46 -19.53 -1.27
CA ASP A 4 -16.47 -18.22 -1.92
C ASP A 4 -15.14 -17.44 -1.80
N ASP A 5 -14.10 -18.01 -1.16
CA ASP A 5 -12.82 -17.32 -1.01
C ASP A 5 -12.18 -16.99 -2.36
N ALA A 6 -12.36 -17.87 -3.35
CA ALA A 6 -11.81 -17.68 -4.69
C ALA A 6 -12.41 -16.46 -5.40
N ASP A 7 -13.74 -16.37 -5.45
CA ASP A 7 -14.45 -15.24 -6.07
C ASP A 7 -14.18 -13.94 -5.30
N ASN A 8 -14.11 -14.03 -3.98
CA ASN A 8 -13.77 -12.88 -3.16
C ASN A 8 -12.35 -12.36 -3.46
N PHE A 9 -11.40 -13.27 -3.61
CA PHE A 9 -10.03 -12.93 -3.98
C PHE A 9 -9.94 -12.35 -5.39
N LEU A 10 -10.75 -12.81 -6.34
CA LEU A 10 -10.82 -12.24 -7.69
C LEU A 10 -11.30 -10.78 -7.67
N ASN A 11 -12.29 -10.45 -6.84
CA ASN A 11 -12.72 -9.05 -6.65
C ASN A 11 -11.57 -8.18 -6.14
N LEU A 12 -10.81 -8.65 -5.14
CA LEU A 12 -9.64 -7.95 -4.64
C LEU A 12 -8.56 -7.78 -5.73
N ALA A 13 -8.21 -8.85 -6.42
CA ALA A 13 -7.17 -8.83 -7.45
C ALA A 13 -7.54 -7.87 -8.60
N ALA A 14 -8.80 -7.87 -9.02
CA ALA A 14 -9.31 -6.97 -10.04
C ALA A 14 -9.27 -5.50 -9.59
N ALA A 15 -9.66 -5.21 -8.34
CA ALA A 15 -9.56 -3.87 -7.77
C ALA A 15 -8.10 -3.39 -7.72
N LEU A 16 -7.19 -4.23 -7.21
CA LEU A 16 -5.76 -3.90 -7.10
C LEU A 16 -5.09 -3.66 -8.45
N LYS A 17 -5.50 -4.38 -9.50
CA LYS A 17 -4.98 -4.16 -10.85
C LYS A 17 -5.25 -2.75 -11.36
N ILE A 18 -6.38 -2.15 -10.98
CA ILE A 18 -6.73 -0.77 -11.32
C ILE A 18 -6.00 0.20 -10.38
N ILE A 19 -6.16 0.01 -9.06
CA ILE A 19 -5.62 0.93 -8.02
C ILE A 19 -4.10 1.08 -8.08
N LEU A 20 -3.39 0.00 -8.44
CA LEU A 20 -1.93 -0.03 -8.52
C LEU A 20 -1.40 0.22 -9.94
N GLY A 21 -2.28 0.64 -10.86
CA GLY A 21 -1.90 1.00 -12.22
C GLY A 21 -0.92 2.17 -12.24
N TRP A 22 -0.05 2.20 -13.25
CA TRP A 22 0.86 3.32 -13.49
C TRP A 22 0.13 4.62 -13.84
N SER A 23 -1.02 4.48 -14.49
CA SER A 23 -1.98 5.54 -14.77
C SER A 23 -3.37 4.98 -14.52
N ILE A 24 -4.28 5.81 -14.02
CA ILE A 24 -5.66 5.46 -13.68
C ILE A 24 -6.54 6.54 -14.29
N SER A 25 -7.59 6.14 -15.02
CA SER A 25 -8.61 7.09 -15.46
C SER A 25 -9.65 7.27 -14.36
N ASP A 26 -10.19 8.48 -14.23
CA ASP A 26 -11.33 8.74 -13.35
C ASP A 26 -12.53 7.82 -13.64
N ALA A 27 -12.67 7.38 -14.90
CA ALA A 27 -13.70 6.44 -15.31
C ALA A 27 -13.53 5.03 -14.71
N ASP A 28 -12.29 4.66 -14.32
CA ASP A 28 -11.97 3.35 -13.74
C ASP A 28 -12.24 3.30 -12.22
N ILE A 29 -12.24 4.48 -11.56
CA ILE A 29 -12.39 4.60 -10.10
C ILE A 29 -13.69 3.97 -9.59
N PRO A 30 -14.89 4.22 -10.19
CA PRO A 30 -16.13 3.60 -9.73
C PRO A 30 -16.08 2.07 -9.77
N GLN A 31 -15.47 1.49 -10.82
CA GLN A 31 -15.35 0.05 -10.96
C GLN A 31 -14.42 -0.54 -9.89
N ALA A 32 -13.26 0.07 -9.67
CA ALA A 32 -12.32 -0.36 -8.63
C ALA A 32 -12.95 -0.28 -7.24
N LYS A 33 -13.72 0.77 -6.96
CA LYS A 33 -14.44 0.96 -5.69
C LYS A 33 -15.48 -0.11 -5.45
N GLU A 34 -16.26 -0.44 -6.47
CA GLU A 34 -17.25 -1.51 -6.40
C GLU A 34 -16.61 -2.87 -6.12
N LEU A 35 -15.52 -3.21 -6.84
CA LEU A 35 -14.79 -4.45 -6.65
C LEU A 35 -14.17 -4.56 -5.24
N LEU A 36 -13.56 -3.48 -4.75
CA LEU A 36 -12.96 -3.46 -3.41
C LEU A 36 -14.04 -3.58 -2.32
N ASN A 37 -15.18 -2.90 -2.48
CA ASN A 37 -16.29 -3.00 -1.53
C ASN A 37 -16.88 -4.41 -1.49
N LYS A 38 -17.08 -5.06 -2.65
CA LYS A 38 -17.49 -6.48 -2.72
C LYS A 38 -16.53 -7.36 -1.93
N TYR A 39 -15.23 -7.15 -2.12
CA TYR A 39 -14.22 -7.88 -1.37
C TYR A 39 -14.35 -7.69 0.14
N LEU A 40 -14.41 -6.44 0.59
CA LEU A 40 -14.41 -6.09 2.01
C LEU A 40 -15.67 -6.57 2.73
N LEU A 41 -16.85 -6.39 2.12
CA LEU A 41 -18.11 -6.83 2.69
C LEU A 41 -18.14 -8.36 2.82
N ARG A 42 -17.76 -9.08 1.77
CA ARG A 42 -17.75 -10.54 1.83
C ARG A 42 -16.68 -11.07 2.79
N PHE A 43 -15.52 -10.42 2.86
CA PHE A 43 -14.50 -10.76 3.84
C PHE A 43 -14.99 -10.54 5.28
N LEU A 44 -15.72 -9.44 5.53
CA LEU A 44 -16.31 -9.15 6.83
C LEU A 44 -17.34 -10.23 7.24
N GLU A 45 -18.17 -10.69 6.31
CA GLU A 45 -19.17 -11.74 6.53
C GLU A 45 -18.54 -13.09 6.86
N VAL A 46 -17.54 -13.51 6.07
CA VAL A 46 -16.98 -14.87 6.13
C VAL A 46 -15.84 -14.98 7.15
N HIS A 47 -15.05 -13.91 7.31
CA HIS A 47 -13.78 -13.90 8.05
C HIS A 47 -13.74 -12.82 9.13
N LEU A 48 -14.86 -12.54 9.81
CA LEU A 48 -14.99 -11.48 10.82
C LEU A 48 -13.82 -11.45 11.84
N LYS A 49 -13.37 -12.61 12.32
CA LYS A 49 -12.28 -12.74 13.30
C LYS A 49 -10.89 -12.38 12.75
N HIS A 50 -10.77 -12.27 11.43
CA HIS A 50 -9.52 -11.97 10.72
C HIS A 50 -9.48 -10.56 10.15
N VAL A 51 -10.53 -9.76 10.39
CA VAL A 51 -10.54 -8.34 10.02
C VAL A 51 -9.44 -7.62 10.81
N LYS A 52 -8.63 -6.86 10.07
CA LYS A 52 -7.49 -6.08 10.59
C LYS A 52 -7.71 -4.60 10.29
N PRO A 53 -7.08 -3.68 11.04
CA PRO A 53 -7.11 -2.25 10.74
C PRO A 53 -6.73 -1.91 9.28
N SER A 54 -5.89 -2.72 8.63
CA SER A 54 -5.55 -2.58 7.21
C SER A 54 -6.77 -2.67 6.27
N HIS A 55 -7.80 -3.45 6.63
CA HIS A 55 -9.06 -3.53 5.87
C HIS A 55 -9.91 -2.28 6.00
N HIS A 56 -9.79 -1.56 7.11
CA HIS A 56 -10.36 -0.22 7.23
C HIS A 56 -9.51 0.79 6.46
N TRP A 57 -8.18 0.74 6.60
CA TRP A 57 -7.30 1.71 5.96
C TRP A 57 -7.47 1.75 4.43
N VAL A 58 -7.68 0.58 3.80
CA VAL A 58 -7.86 0.50 2.35
C VAL A 58 -9.15 1.19 1.86
N THR A 59 -10.13 1.49 2.73
CA THR A 59 -11.33 2.24 2.29
C THR A 59 -11.02 3.68 1.93
N HIS A 60 -9.92 4.23 2.45
CA HIS A 60 -9.46 5.59 2.19
C HIS A 60 -8.63 5.71 0.89
N ILE A 61 -8.38 4.61 0.19
CA ILE A 61 -7.48 4.60 -0.98
C ILE A 61 -7.99 5.47 -2.13
N PHE A 62 -9.30 5.61 -2.31
CA PHE A 62 -9.86 6.42 -3.39
C PHE A 62 -9.74 7.92 -3.13
N GLU A 63 -9.94 8.34 -1.88
CA GLU A 63 -9.63 9.71 -1.48
C GLU A 63 -8.14 10.01 -1.66
N GLN A 64 -7.27 9.03 -1.40
CA GLN A 64 -5.83 9.18 -1.63
C GLN A 64 -5.50 9.31 -3.13
N LEU A 65 -6.11 8.49 -3.99
CA LEU A 65 -5.93 8.56 -5.43
C LEU A 65 -6.36 9.92 -6.00
N GLU A 66 -7.49 10.46 -5.54
CA GLU A 66 -7.99 11.77 -5.97
C GLU A 66 -7.10 12.93 -5.50
N ASN A 67 -6.46 12.82 -4.34
CA ASN A 67 -5.67 13.90 -3.74
C ASN A 67 -4.16 13.85 -4.07
N TYR A 68 -3.60 12.67 -4.36
CA TYR A 68 -2.14 12.46 -4.40
C TYR A 68 -1.64 11.73 -5.66
N ASP A 69 -2.45 11.63 -6.71
CA ASP A 69 -2.15 10.89 -7.94
C ASP A 69 -2.05 9.35 -7.70
N PRO A 70 -1.86 8.52 -8.76
CA PRO A 70 -1.82 7.06 -8.61
C PRO A 70 -0.82 6.57 -7.55
N VAL A 71 -1.18 5.48 -6.86
CA VAL A 71 -0.37 4.87 -5.77
C VAL A 71 1.08 4.66 -6.17
N TYR A 72 1.31 4.27 -7.42
CA TYR A 72 2.63 4.03 -7.96
C TYR A 72 3.56 5.27 -7.87
N SER A 73 3.00 6.47 -7.98
CA SER A 73 3.74 7.73 -7.98
C SER A 73 4.32 8.09 -6.61
N PHE A 74 3.69 7.69 -5.51
CA PHE A 74 4.10 8.11 -4.15
C PHE A 74 4.56 6.98 -3.22
N TRP A 75 4.17 5.72 -3.44
CA TRP A 75 4.26 4.69 -2.39
C TRP A 75 5.65 4.06 -2.20
N THR A 76 6.42 3.85 -3.26
CA THR A 76 7.65 3.01 -3.15
C THR A 76 8.93 3.69 -3.59
N PHE A 77 8.87 4.63 -4.52
CA PHE A 77 10.11 5.14 -5.09
C PHE A 77 10.91 5.96 -4.08
N LEU A 78 10.27 6.89 -3.35
CA LEU A 78 11.01 7.85 -2.56
C LEU A 78 11.59 7.24 -1.27
N PHE A 79 10.79 6.54 -0.46
CA PHE A 79 11.25 6.04 0.84
C PHE A 79 12.29 4.93 0.73
N GLU A 80 12.09 3.95 -0.15
CA GLU A 80 13.07 2.87 -0.35
C GLU A 80 14.38 3.40 -0.96
N HIS A 81 14.28 4.36 -1.89
CA HIS A 81 15.46 5.03 -2.42
C HIS A 81 16.21 5.80 -1.32
N LEU A 82 15.51 6.59 -0.51
CA LEU A 82 16.11 7.33 0.61
C LEU A 82 16.72 6.40 1.66
N ASN A 83 16.08 5.27 1.96
CA ASN A 83 16.64 4.25 2.86
C ASN A 83 17.96 3.67 2.31
N LYS A 84 18.01 3.39 1.00
CA LYS A 84 19.24 2.93 0.35
C LYS A 84 20.34 4.01 0.38
N VAL A 85 19.99 5.26 0.11
CA VAL A 85 20.92 6.40 0.19
C VAL A 85 21.44 6.56 1.62
N LEU A 86 20.56 6.50 2.62
CA LEU A 86 20.93 6.63 4.03
C LEU A 86 21.92 5.54 4.46
N LYS A 87 21.69 4.29 4.05
CA LYS A 87 22.59 3.15 4.29
C LYS A 87 23.95 3.28 3.61
N SER A 88 24.08 4.13 2.59
CA SER A 88 25.36 4.34 1.89
C SER A 88 26.30 5.28 2.65
N TYR A 89 25.81 6.04 3.63
CA TYR A 89 26.66 6.87 4.49
C TYR A 89 27.35 6.02 5.56
N SER A 90 28.68 6.13 5.63
CA SER A 90 29.47 5.60 6.75
C SER A 90 29.15 6.38 8.02
N THR A 91 28.59 5.73 9.04
CA THR A 91 28.33 6.32 10.37
C THR A 91 29.58 6.42 11.26
N ASN A 92 30.79 6.15 10.73
CA ASN A 92 32.05 6.14 11.49
C ASN A 92 32.66 7.53 11.79
N THR A 93 31.87 8.59 11.89
CA THR A 93 32.42 9.93 12.21
C THR A 93 32.57 10.20 13.72
N VAL A 94 32.05 9.32 14.59
CA VAL A 94 32.06 9.54 16.06
C VAL A 94 33.17 8.77 16.79
N ALA A 95 33.80 7.77 16.17
CA ALA A 95 34.84 6.96 16.84
C ALA A 95 36.29 7.42 16.59
N GLN A 96 36.55 8.39 15.70
CA GLN A 96 37.92 8.76 15.30
C GLN A 96 38.42 10.12 15.83
N LYS A 97 37.73 10.76 16.79
CA LYS A 97 38.14 12.08 17.32
C LYS A 97 38.51 12.11 18.82
N THR A 98 38.92 11.00 19.42
CA THR A 98 39.41 11.00 20.83
C THR A 98 40.73 10.28 21.03
N VAL A 99 41.54 10.18 19.96
CA VAL A 99 42.97 9.86 20.08
C VAL A 99 43.68 11.02 19.39
N HIS A 100 44.53 11.74 20.12
CA HIS A 100 45.14 13.04 19.78
C HIS A 100 44.42 14.30 20.27
N MET A 101 44.23 14.44 21.58
CA MET A 101 44.58 15.69 22.24
C MET A 101 44.82 15.46 23.74
N PHE A 102 46.11 15.53 24.09
CA PHE A 102 46.73 15.53 25.43
C PHE A 102 46.69 14.23 26.25
#